data_AF-A0A7J9B7E6-F1
#
_entry.id   AF-A0A7J9B7E6-F1
#
_cell.length_a   1.000
_cell.length_b   1.000
_cell.length_c   1.000
_cell.angle_alpha   90.00
_cell.angle_beta   90.00
_cell.angle_gamma   90.00
#
_symmetry.space_group_name_H-M   'P 1'
#
loop_
_entity.id
_entity.type
_entity.pdbx_description
1 polymer ?
#
loop_
_entity_poly.entity_id
_entity_poly.type
_entity_poly.pdbx_seq_one_letter_code
_entity_poly.pdbx_strand_id
1 'polypeptide(L)'
;IDAAINFGNSGGPAFNDKGNCVGIAFQSLRQDEAENIGYVIPTPVIQHFIQDYEKNEAYTGFPILGIEWQKMENPDLRKAMGMKPEQKGVRIRRVDPTAPESGVLKSSDIVLSFDGVDIANDGTVPFRHGERIGFSYLVSQKYAGDSSAIKVLRNSEILNFNIKLTSHRRLIPAHNKGRPPSYYIIAGFVFTTVSVPYLRSEYGDNYEYEASMNLLDKLYHATLQSPDEQLVVVSQVLVSDINIGYEDIVNTQ
;
A
#
# COMPACT_ATOMS: atom_id res chain seq x y z
N ILE A 1 -12.57 4.77 -17.78
CA ILE A 1 -13.27 4.76 -19.08
C ILE A 1 -14.75 4.94 -18.83
N ASP A 2 -15.44 5.57 -19.76
CA ASP A 2 -16.89 5.83 -19.75
C ASP A 2 -17.71 4.64 -20.29
N ALA A 3 -17.10 3.44 -20.29
CA ALA A 3 -17.74 2.19 -20.62
C ALA A 3 -17.89 1.33 -19.36
N ALA A 4 -19.09 0.78 -19.17
CA ALA A 4 -19.35 -0.15 -18.08
C ALA A 4 -18.54 -1.45 -18.25
N ILE A 5 -17.88 -1.89 -17.17
CA ILE A 5 -17.19 -3.18 -17.09
C ILE A 5 -17.93 -4.07 -16.11
N ASN A 6 -18.44 -5.21 -16.60
CA ASN A 6 -19.20 -6.19 -15.83
C ASN A 6 -18.40 -7.50 -15.64
N PHE A 7 -18.86 -8.34 -14.70
CA PHE A 7 -18.39 -9.72 -14.58
C PHE A 7 -18.47 -10.42 -15.94
N GLY A 8 -17.37 -11.06 -16.34
CA GLY A 8 -17.21 -11.71 -17.64
C GLY A 8 -16.38 -10.93 -18.66
N ASN A 9 -16.36 -9.59 -18.61
CA ASN A 9 -15.52 -8.77 -19.49
C ASN A 9 -14.21 -8.33 -18.83
N SER A 10 -14.14 -8.35 -17.49
CA SER A 10 -12.89 -8.16 -16.74
C SER A 10 -11.85 -9.19 -17.15
N GLY A 11 -10.62 -8.75 -17.41
CA GLY A 11 -9.54 -9.57 -17.97
C GLY A 11 -9.42 -9.51 -19.49
N GLY A 12 -10.43 -8.99 -20.20
CA GLY A 12 -10.35 -8.75 -21.65
C GLY A 12 -9.49 -7.53 -22.02
N PRO A 13 -8.99 -7.45 -23.27
CA PRO A 13 -8.23 -6.30 -23.75
C PRO A 13 -9.12 -5.07 -23.98
N ALA A 14 -8.59 -3.88 -23.70
CA ALA A 14 -9.15 -2.60 -24.14
C ALA A 14 -8.35 -2.10 -25.34
N PHE A 15 -9.01 -1.58 -26.38
CA PHE A 15 -8.37 -1.13 -27.63
C PHE A 15 -8.54 0.38 -27.87
N ASN A 16 -7.57 0.98 -28.55
CA ASN A 16 -7.76 2.30 -29.18
C ASN A 16 -8.41 2.18 -30.57
N ASP A 17 -8.74 3.33 -31.17
CA ASP A 17 -9.34 3.48 -32.51
C ASP A 17 -8.51 2.85 -33.65
N LYS A 18 -7.21 2.65 -33.42
CA LYS A 18 -6.27 2.00 -34.36
C LYS A 18 -6.16 0.48 -34.13
N GLY A 19 -6.94 -0.09 -33.22
CA GLY A 19 -6.91 -1.52 -32.90
C GLY A 19 -5.72 -1.97 -32.05
N ASN A 20 -4.98 -1.05 -31.42
CA ASN A 20 -3.91 -1.42 -30.49
C ASN A 20 -4.47 -1.61 -29.09
N CYS A 21 -4.01 -2.66 -28.41
CA CYS A 21 -4.34 -2.87 -27.00
C CYS A 21 -3.73 -1.76 -26.14
N VAL A 22 -4.57 -1.08 -25.35
CA VAL A 22 -4.19 0.00 -24.42
C VAL A 22 -4.27 -0.43 -22.95
N GLY A 23 -4.68 -1.66 -22.68
CA GLY A 23 -4.67 -2.24 -21.34
C GLY A 23 -5.63 -3.40 -21.18
N ILE A 24 -5.82 -3.82 -19.93
CA ILE A 24 -6.73 -4.90 -19.55
C ILE A 24 -7.91 -4.29 -18.77
N ALA A 25 -9.14 -4.59 -19.20
CA ALA A 25 -10.34 -4.16 -18.51
C ALA A 25 -10.39 -4.73 -17.09
N PHE A 26 -10.69 -3.88 -16.13
CA PHE A 26 -10.75 -4.23 -14.71
C PHE A 26 -12.05 -3.70 -14.08
N GLN A 27 -12.73 -4.60 -13.39
CA GLN A 27 -13.95 -4.26 -12.65
C GLN A 27 -13.61 -3.55 -11.34
N SER A 28 -14.23 -2.38 -11.12
CA SER A 28 -14.08 -1.66 -9.85
C SER A 28 -14.64 -2.47 -8.68
N LEU A 29 -14.01 -2.34 -7.50
CA LEU A 29 -14.50 -2.92 -6.24
C LEU A 29 -15.65 -2.11 -5.61
N ARG A 30 -15.97 -0.92 -6.14
CA ARG A 30 -17.02 -0.02 -5.64
C ARG A 30 -18.15 0.11 -6.68
N GLN A 31 -18.84 -0.99 -6.96
CA GLN A 31 -19.91 -1.01 -7.97
C GLN A 31 -21.16 -0.23 -7.55
N ASP A 32 -21.42 -0.10 -6.25
CA ASP A 32 -22.70 0.45 -5.76
C ASP A 32 -22.84 1.98 -5.93
N GLU A 33 -21.75 2.70 -6.21
CA GLU A 33 -21.74 4.17 -6.24
C GLU A 33 -21.54 4.80 -7.64
N ALA A 34 -21.21 4.02 -8.67
CA ALA A 34 -20.87 4.60 -9.98
C ALA A 34 -21.25 3.72 -11.18
N GLU A 35 -22.43 3.97 -11.74
CA GLU A 35 -22.79 3.49 -13.07
C GLU A 35 -21.87 4.12 -14.14
N ASN A 36 -21.46 3.34 -15.15
CA ASN A 36 -20.66 3.78 -16.31
C ASN A 36 -19.21 4.24 -16.02
N ILE A 37 -18.60 3.85 -14.90
CA ILE A 37 -17.16 4.03 -14.67
C ILE A 37 -16.44 2.68 -14.73
N GLY A 38 -15.67 2.47 -15.80
CA GLY A 38 -14.77 1.33 -15.96
C GLY A 38 -13.31 1.68 -15.66
N TYR A 39 -12.53 0.72 -15.19
CA TYR A 39 -11.08 0.87 -15.02
C TYR A 39 -10.33 -0.01 -16.02
N VAL A 40 -9.14 0.43 -16.40
CA VAL A 40 -8.25 -0.31 -17.30
C VAL A 40 -6.87 -0.31 -16.65
N ILE A 41 -6.28 -1.49 -16.49
CA ILE A 41 -4.88 -1.65 -16.12
C ILE A 41 -4.05 -1.26 -17.35
N PRO A 42 -3.30 -0.15 -17.32
CA PRO A 42 -2.70 0.42 -18.53
C PRO A 42 -1.44 -0.34 -18.95
N THR A 43 -1.06 -0.21 -20.23
CA THR A 43 0.11 -0.92 -20.79
C THR A 43 1.42 -0.75 -20.03
N PRO A 44 1.79 0.40 -19.41
CA PRO A 44 3.02 0.47 -18.64
C PRO A 44 3.03 -0.44 -17.41
N VAL A 45 1.86 -0.67 -16.78
CA VAL A 45 1.73 -1.60 -15.65
C VAL A 45 1.84 -3.05 -16.13
N ILE A 46 1.26 -3.37 -17.28
CA ILE A 46 1.36 -4.70 -17.89
C ILE A 46 2.81 -4.99 -18.30
N GLN A 47 3.49 -4.03 -18.93
CA GLN A 47 4.89 -4.16 -19.32
C GLN A 47 5.79 -4.34 -18.11
N HIS A 48 5.56 -3.58 -17.04
CA HIS A 48 6.27 -3.75 -15.78
C HIS A 48 6.11 -5.17 -15.23
N PHE A 49 4.88 -5.67 -15.15
CA PHE A 49 4.61 -7.04 -14.68
C PHE A 49 5.32 -8.11 -15.53
N ILE A 50 5.25 -8.01 -16.87
CA ILE A 50 5.90 -8.96 -17.78
C ILE A 50 7.42 -8.95 -17.58
N GLN A 51 8.03 -7.76 -17.56
CA GLN A 51 9.48 -7.61 -17.39
C GLN A 51 9.95 -8.07 -16.01
N ASP A 52 9.18 -7.80 -14.95
CA ASP A 52 9.46 -8.31 -13.61
C ASP A 52 9.53 -9.83 -13.59
N TYR A 53 8.51 -10.48 -14.16
CA TYR A 53 8.43 -11.93 -14.21
C TYR A 53 9.53 -12.55 -15.09
N GLU A 54 9.78 -12.00 -16.28
CA GLU A 54 10.84 -12.48 -17.19
C GLU A 54 12.23 -12.40 -16.55
N LYS A 55 12.50 -11.35 -15.77
CA LYS A 55 13.80 -11.13 -15.13
C LYS A 55 14.02 -12.02 -13.91
N ASN A 56 12.98 -12.26 -13.13
CA ASN A 56 13.09 -12.86 -11.80
C ASN A 56 12.53 -14.30 -11.71
N GLU A 57 11.92 -14.80 -12.79
CA GLU A 57 11.15 -16.06 -12.83
C GLU A 57 10.01 -16.13 -11.81
N ALA A 58 9.66 -14.98 -11.22
CA ALA A 58 8.67 -14.81 -10.18
C ALA A 58 8.20 -13.35 -10.15
N TYR A 59 6.95 -13.13 -9.75
CA TYR A 59 6.45 -11.78 -9.52
C TYR A 59 7.00 -11.23 -8.20
N THR A 60 7.75 -10.14 -8.26
CA THR A 60 8.37 -9.47 -7.10
C THR A 60 7.57 -8.26 -6.61
N GLY A 61 6.66 -7.75 -7.44
CA GLY A 61 5.71 -6.70 -7.08
C GLY A 61 6.16 -5.29 -7.40
N PHE A 62 5.31 -4.34 -7.05
CA PHE A 62 5.57 -2.92 -7.18
C PHE A 62 6.24 -2.40 -5.90
N PRO A 63 7.40 -1.75 -5.99
CA PRO A 63 8.03 -1.14 -4.83
C PRO A 63 7.22 0.05 -4.33
N ILE A 64 7.43 0.39 -3.06
CA ILE A 64 6.94 1.63 -2.46
C ILE A 64 8.09 2.38 -1.78
N LEU A 65 7.82 3.64 -1.46
CA LEU A 65 8.52 4.37 -0.42
C LEU A 65 7.60 4.34 0.80
N GLY A 66 7.89 3.48 1.77
CA GLY A 66 7.21 3.23 3.04
C GLY A 66 7.24 4.44 3.97
N ILE A 67 6.63 5.53 3.51
CA ILE A 67 6.44 6.75 4.26
C ILE A 67 4.97 7.17 4.20
N GLU A 68 4.49 7.73 5.31
CA GLU A 68 3.32 8.57 5.30
C GLU A 68 3.74 10.02 5.27
N TRP A 69 3.03 10.83 4.50
CA TRP A 69 3.41 12.22 4.29
C TRP A 69 2.23 13.17 4.42
N GLN A 70 2.56 14.45 4.58
CA GLN A 70 1.64 15.56 4.73
C GLN A 70 1.97 16.65 3.71
N LYS A 71 0.93 17.24 3.13
CA LYS A 71 1.04 18.40 2.23
C LYS A 71 1.64 19.61 2.93
N MET A 72 2.39 20.43 2.18
CA MET A 72 3.08 21.63 2.65
C MET A 72 2.51 22.91 2.02
N GLU A 73 1.21 22.97 1.75
CA GLU A 73 0.54 24.12 1.09
C GLU A 73 0.53 25.38 1.96
N ASN A 74 0.43 25.21 3.28
CA ASN A 74 0.44 26.33 4.23
C ASN A 74 1.83 27.01 4.28
N PRO A 75 1.93 28.32 3.99
CA PRO A 75 3.21 29.04 3.94
C PRO A 75 3.89 29.16 5.32
N ASP A 76 3.13 29.30 6.41
CA ASP A 76 3.68 29.40 7.76
C ASP A 76 4.32 28.07 8.19
N LEU A 77 3.71 26.95 7.83
CA LEU A 77 4.29 25.61 8.04
C LEU A 77 5.63 25.47 7.29
N ARG A 78 5.69 25.90 6.02
CA ARG A 78 6.95 25.88 5.25
C ARG A 78 8.03 26.75 5.90
N LYS A 79 7.67 27.97 6.30
CA LYS A 79 8.57 28.92 6.96
C LYS A 79 9.08 28.37 8.30
N ALA A 80 8.20 27.82 9.12
CA ALA A 80 8.54 27.23 10.42
C ALA A 80 9.50 26.02 10.27
N MET A 81 9.40 25.30 9.16
CA MET A 81 10.29 24.17 8.84
C MET A 81 11.58 24.57 8.11
N GLY A 82 11.84 25.88 7.95
CA GLY A 82 13.06 26.39 7.34
C GLY A 82 13.12 26.27 5.81
N MET A 83 11.98 26.07 5.15
CA MET A 83 11.94 26.05 3.68
C MET A 83 12.14 27.46 3.11
N LYS A 84 12.99 27.55 2.08
CA LYS A 84 13.12 28.76 1.26
C LYS A 84 11.86 28.98 0.42
N PRO A 85 11.55 30.23 0.00
CA PRO A 85 10.31 30.55 -0.73
C PRO A 85 10.07 29.71 -2.00
N GLU A 86 11.13 29.34 -2.70
CA GLU A 86 11.11 28.54 -3.92
C GLU A 86 10.96 27.03 -3.69
N GLN A 87 11.28 26.55 -2.49
CA GLN A 87 11.25 25.12 -2.17
C GLN A 87 9.82 24.62 -2.03
N LYS A 88 9.61 23.40 -2.53
CA LYS A 88 8.34 22.66 -2.45
C LYS A 88 8.64 21.21 -2.09
N GLY A 89 7.65 20.54 -1.51
CA GLY A 89 7.78 19.14 -1.15
C GLY A 89 6.71 18.66 -0.18
N VAL A 90 6.87 17.45 0.34
CA VAL A 90 5.95 16.85 1.31
C VAL A 90 6.67 16.50 2.60
N ARG A 91 6.03 16.71 3.76
CA ARG A 91 6.61 16.39 5.06
C ARG A 91 6.36 14.94 5.43
N ILE A 92 7.38 14.19 5.78
CA ILE A 92 7.26 12.84 6.32
C ILE A 92 6.61 12.90 7.71
N ARG A 93 5.47 12.21 7.90
CA ARG A 93 4.85 11.98 9.20
C ARG A 93 5.46 10.78 9.89
N ARG A 94 5.55 9.67 9.15
CA ARG A 94 5.99 8.36 9.64
C ARG A 94 6.79 7.65 8.55
N VAL A 95 7.77 6.87 8.97
CA VAL A 95 8.51 5.92 8.13
C VAL A 95 8.20 4.52 8.63
N ASP A 96 7.91 3.60 7.73
CA ASP A 96 7.65 2.20 8.05
C ASP A 96 8.91 1.58 8.68
N PRO A 97 8.85 1.03 9.91
CA PRO A 97 10.04 0.56 10.63
C PRO A 97 10.83 -0.51 9.87
N THR A 98 10.13 -1.34 9.10
CA THR A 98 10.70 -2.47 8.35
C THR A 98 11.15 -2.11 6.93
N ALA A 99 10.94 -0.87 6.49
CA ALA A 99 11.37 -0.40 5.19
C ALA A 99 12.83 0.11 5.22
N PRO A 100 13.66 -0.10 4.19
CA PRO A 100 15.08 0.31 4.18
C PRO A 100 15.32 1.80 4.49
N GLU A 101 14.41 2.66 4.08
CA GLU A 101 14.40 4.10 4.35
C GLU A 101 14.34 4.45 5.84
N SER A 102 13.87 3.56 6.72
CA SER A 102 13.84 3.81 8.17
C SER A 102 15.23 4.04 8.76
N GLY A 103 16.27 3.52 8.10
CA GLY A 103 17.67 3.74 8.48
C GLY A 103 18.23 5.11 8.10
N VAL A 104 17.55 5.88 7.24
CA VAL A 104 18.11 7.15 6.69
C VAL A 104 17.13 8.32 6.73
N LEU A 105 15.85 8.10 6.40
CA LEU A 105 14.78 9.10 6.47
C LEU A 105 14.24 9.20 7.90
N LYS A 106 13.73 10.38 8.25
CA LYS A 106 13.18 10.66 9.57
C LYS A 106 11.83 11.36 9.45
N SER A 107 11.00 11.20 10.47
CA SER A 107 9.83 12.06 10.64
C SER A 107 10.25 13.53 10.61
N SER A 108 9.40 14.35 9.99
CA SER A 108 9.59 15.77 9.74
C SER A 108 10.62 16.16 8.68
N ASP A 109 11.31 15.21 8.05
CA ASP A 109 12.00 15.50 6.78
C ASP A 109 11.00 16.00 5.74
N ILE A 110 11.44 16.89 4.86
CA ILE A 110 10.63 17.34 3.73
C ILE A 110 11.22 16.76 2.46
N VAL A 111 10.51 15.84 1.81
CA VAL A 111 10.93 15.27 0.54
C VAL A 111 10.74 16.32 -0.56
N LEU A 112 11.86 16.76 -1.13
CA LEU A 112 11.91 17.81 -2.15
C LEU A 112 11.86 17.21 -3.56
N SER A 113 12.57 16.10 -3.79
CA SER A 113 12.60 15.45 -5.10
C SER A 113 12.85 13.95 -5.01
N PHE A 114 12.40 13.24 -6.03
CA PHE A 114 12.62 11.80 -6.24
C PHE A 114 13.25 11.60 -7.63
N ASP A 115 14.42 10.98 -7.70
CA ASP A 115 15.23 10.82 -8.92
C ASP A 115 15.41 12.13 -9.71
N GLY A 116 15.60 13.22 -8.99
CA GLY A 116 15.77 14.56 -9.58
C GLY A 116 14.47 15.22 -10.05
N VAL A 117 13.31 14.56 -9.94
CA VAL A 117 12.00 15.14 -10.24
C VAL A 117 11.46 15.84 -8.99
N ASP A 118 11.24 17.15 -9.09
CA ASP A 118 10.75 17.98 -7.99
C ASP A 118 9.30 17.65 -7.63
N ILE A 119 9.05 17.49 -6.33
CA ILE A 119 7.73 17.20 -5.75
C ILE A 119 7.09 18.51 -5.29
N ALA A 120 5.84 18.74 -5.68
CA ALA A 120 5.08 19.90 -5.24
C ALA A 120 4.51 19.74 -3.82
N ASN A 121 4.03 20.84 -3.25
CA ASN A 121 3.47 20.89 -1.89
C ASN A 121 2.25 19.99 -1.67
N ASP A 122 1.57 19.61 -2.76
CA ASP A 122 0.42 18.70 -2.76
C ASP A 122 0.80 17.23 -2.97
N GLY A 123 2.09 16.93 -3.14
CA GLY A 123 2.62 15.59 -3.42
C GLY A 123 2.59 15.20 -4.90
N THR A 124 2.32 16.14 -5.81
CA THR A 124 2.30 15.85 -7.25
C THR A 124 3.64 16.13 -7.93
N VAL A 125 3.86 15.47 -9.06
CA VAL A 125 4.98 15.66 -9.99
C VAL A 125 4.45 15.91 -11.41
N PRO A 126 5.23 16.54 -12.30
CA PRO A 126 4.87 16.61 -13.72
C PRO A 126 4.71 15.21 -14.32
N PHE A 127 3.65 14.99 -15.09
CA PHE A 127 3.37 13.68 -15.71
C PHE A 127 3.55 13.71 -17.22
N ARG A 128 2.70 14.46 -17.91
CA ARG A 128 2.72 14.68 -19.36
C ARG A 128 2.15 16.06 -19.66
N HIS A 129 1.93 16.39 -20.93
CA HIS A 129 1.57 17.74 -21.37
C HIS A 129 0.39 18.35 -20.57
N GLY A 130 0.69 19.33 -19.73
CA GLY A 130 -0.30 20.02 -18.88
C GLY A 130 -0.82 19.24 -17.67
N GLU A 131 -0.34 18.02 -17.44
CA GLU A 131 -0.88 17.11 -16.41
C GLU A 131 0.12 16.85 -15.27
N ARG A 132 -0.43 16.61 -14.08
CA ARG A 132 0.31 16.27 -12.86
C ARG A 132 -0.24 14.96 -12.28
N ILE A 133 0.62 14.19 -11.63
CA ILE A 133 0.26 12.92 -10.99
C ILE A 133 0.92 12.83 -9.62
N GLY A 134 0.41 12.00 -8.70
CA GLY A 134 1.06 11.78 -7.41
C GLY A 134 2.47 11.20 -7.59
N PHE A 135 3.43 11.63 -6.77
CA PHE A 135 4.84 11.20 -6.89
C PHE A 135 5.03 9.68 -6.73
N SER A 136 4.07 8.99 -6.09
CA SER A 136 4.03 7.53 -5.99
C SER A 136 4.07 6.83 -7.35
N TYR A 137 3.61 7.51 -8.42
CA TYR A 137 3.77 7.02 -9.79
C TYR A 137 5.24 6.74 -10.13
N LEU A 138 6.15 7.69 -9.84
CA LEU A 138 7.59 7.54 -10.11
C LEU A 138 8.18 6.35 -9.36
N VAL A 139 7.74 6.14 -8.11
CA VAL A 139 8.16 4.99 -7.29
C VAL A 139 7.66 3.69 -7.91
N SER A 140 6.38 3.63 -8.28
CA SER A 140 5.75 2.42 -8.83
C SER A 140 6.27 2.03 -10.23
N GLN A 141 6.93 2.94 -10.95
CA GLN A 141 7.59 2.60 -12.22
C GLN A 141 8.91 1.83 -12.04
N LYS A 142 9.48 1.83 -10.83
CA LYS A 142 10.70 1.10 -10.50
C LYS A 142 10.41 -0.37 -10.22
N TYR A 143 11.44 -1.19 -10.18
CA TYR A 143 11.36 -2.59 -9.76
C TYR A 143 11.79 -2.76 -8.31
N ALA A 144 11.28 -3.79 -7.65
CA ALA A 144 11.74 -4.14 -6.31
C ALA A 144 13.25 -4.42 -6.33
N GLY A 145 13.97 -3.75 -5.43
CA GLY A 145 15.43 -3.82 -5.34
C GLY A 145 16.19 -2.75 -6.13
N ASP A 146 15.52 -1.95 -6.97
CA ASP A 146 16.11 -0.74 -7.55
C ASP A 146 16.43 0.27 -6.44
N SER A 147 17.42 1.14 -6.70
CA SER A 147 17.70 2.28 -5.84
C SER A 147 17.21 3.58 -6.47
N SER A 148 16.80 4.53 -5.64
CA SER A 148 16.37 5.86 -6.08
C SER A 148 16.96 6.97 -5.21
N ALA A 149 17.31 8.07 -5.87
CA ALA A 149 17.89 9.25 -5.26
C ALA A 149 16.78 10.13 -4.69
N ILE A 150 16.76 10.29 -3.36
CA ILE A 150 15.75 11.05 -2.64
C ILE A 150 16.43 12.24 -1.98
N LYS A 151 15.97 13.44 -2.34
CA LYS A 151 16.44 14.70 -1.76
C LYS A 151 15.48 15.15 -0.69
N VAL A 152 16.00 15.41 0.50
CA VAL A 152 15.20 15.92 1.63
C VAL A 152 15.78 17.19 2.22
N LEU A 153 14.91 18.02 2.80
CA LEU A 153 15.28 19.07 3.74
C LEU A 153 15.16 18.52 5.17
N ARG A 154 16.24 18.60 5.94
CA ARG A 154 16.27 18.27 7.37
C ARG A 154 17.00 19.37 8.11
N ASN A 155 16.36 19.98 9.11
CA ASN A 155 16.94 21.08 9.90
C ASN A 155 17.49 22.23 9.02
N SER A 156 16.78 22.58 7.93
CA SER A 156 17.19 23.57 6.92
C SER A 156 18.41 23.19 6.06
N GLU A 157 18.93 21.97 6.18
CA GLU A 157 20.01 21.44 5.35
C GLU A 157 19.47 20.45 4.33
N ILE A 158 20.04 20.46 3.12
CA ILE A 158 19.68 19.52 2.05
C ILE A 158 20.52 18.26 2.19
N LEU A 159 19.84 17.13 2.30
CA LEU A 159 20.44 15.80 2.32
C LEU A 159 20.00 15.02 1.08
N ASN A 160 20.87 14.15 0.58
CA ASN A 160 20.57 13.25 -0.53
C ASN A 160 20.84 11.82 -0.09
N PHE A 161 19.87 10.93 -0.29
CA PHE A 161 19.98 9.52 0.02
C PHE A 161 19.76 8.70 -1.24
N ASN A 162 20.50 7.60 -1.38
CA ASN A 162 20.22 6.58 -2.38
C ASN A 162 19.57 5.40 -1.67
N ILE A 163 18.27 5.22 -1.82
CA ILE A 163 17.48 4.25 -1.05
C ILE A 163 17.06 3.10 -1.94
N LYS A 164 17.30 1.87 -1.48
CA LYS A 164 16.80 0.65 -2.11
C LYS A 164 15.31 0.49 -1.84
N LEU A 165 14.50 0.41 -2.90
CA LEU A 165 13.06 0.30 -2.80
C LEU A 165 12.63 -1.16 -2.67
N THR A 166 11.59 -1.40 -1.87
CA THR A 166 11.04 -2.75 -1.63
C THR A 166 9.53 -2.75 -1.72
N SER A 167 8.95 -3.94 -1.96
CA SER A 167 7.51 -4.14 -1.98
C SER A 167 6.94 -4.03 -0.56
N HIS A 168 5.80 -3.34 -0.42
CA HIS A 168 5.17 -3.09 0.88
C HIS A 168 4.72 -4.38 1.58
N ARG A 169 4.92 -4.45 2.90
CA ARG A 169 4.33 -5.47 3.77
C ARG A 169 3.48 -4.80 4.85
N ARG A 170 2.22 -5.21 4.94
CA ARG A 170 1.28 -4.76 5.99
C ARG A 170 1.27 -5.77 7.14
N LEU A 171 1.05 -5.30 8.36
CA LEU A 171 0.80 -6.15 9.52
C LEU A 171 -0.39 -7.09 9.29
N ILE A 172 -1.48 -6.54 8.73
CA ILE A 172 -2.64 -7.30 8.26
C ILE A 172 -2.58 -7.36 6.72
N PRO A 173 -2.20 -8.50 6.12
CA PRO A 173 -2.06 -8.62 4.68
C PRO A 173 -3.39 -8.48 3.95
N ALA A 174 -3.36 -7.79 2.80
CA ALA A 174 -4.54 -7.67 1.93
C ALA A 174 -4.94 -9.00 1.25
N HIS A 175 -4.02 -9.96 1.15
CA HIS A 175 -4.25 -11.26 0.53
C HIS A 175 -3.24 -12.31 1.03
N ASN A 176 -3.57 -13.60 0.89
CA ASN A 176 -2.71 -14.74 1.26
C ASN A 176 -1.87 -15.31 0.11
N LYS A 177 -1.83 -14.63 -1.06
CA LYS A 177 -1.06 -15.07 -2.26
C LYS A 177 -1.39 -16.51 -2.70
N GLY A 178 -2.65 -16.92 -2.57
CA GLY A 178 -3.10 -18.28 -2.90
C GLY A 178 -2.61 -19.37 -1.93
N ARG A 179 -1.93 -19.02 -0.84
CA ARG A 179 -1.53 -19.97 0.20
C ARG A 179 -2.69 -20.23 1.17
N PRO A 180 -2.82 -21.45 1.71
CA PRO A 180 -3.76 -21.70 2.79
C PRO A 180 -3.42 -20.83 4.01
N PRO A 181 -4.43 -20.35 4.77
CA PRO A 181 -4.17 -19.63 6.00
C PRO A 181 -3.49 -20.54 7.02
N SER A 182 -2.47 -20.01 7.70
CA SER A 182 -1.78 -20.74 8.77
C SER A 182 -2.66 -20.81 10.01
N TYR A 183 -2.69 -21.97 10.68
CA TYR A 183 -3.36 -22.13 11.96
C TYR A 183 -2.63 -23.15 12.83
N TYR A 184 -2.90 -23.09 14.14
CA TYR A 184 -2.37 -24.02 15.13
C TYR A 184 -3.43 -24.27 16.19
N ILE A 185 -3.62 -25.53 16.60
CA ILE A 185 -4.65 -25.91 17.58
C ILE A 185 -3.99 -26.57 18.78
N ILE A 186 -4.32 -26.10 19.98
CA ILE A 186 -3.90 -26.71 21.24
C ILE A 186 -5.03 -26.60 22.28
N ALA A 187 -5.36 -27.70 22.95
CA ALA A 187 -6.43 -27.75 23.96
C ALA A 187 -7.78 -27.14 23.47
N GLY A 188 -8.09 -27.29 22.19
CA GLY A 188 -9.28 -26.72 21.55
C GLY A 188 -9.15 -25.25 21.12
N PHE A 189 -8.13 -24.50 21.56
CA PHE A 189 -7.90 -23.13 21.11
C PHE A 189 -7.35 -23.13 19.68
N VAL A 190 -8.04 -22.42 18.78
CA VAL A 190 -7.64 -22.28 17.38
C VAL A 190 -6.92 -20.95 17.19
N PHE A 191 -5.60 -21.00 17.02
CA PHE A 191 -4.77 -19.83 16.73
C PHE A 191 -4.62 -19.66 15.23
N THR A 192 -4.77 -18.44 14.74
CA THR A 192 -4.52 -18.09 13.33
C THR A 192 -4.04 -16.64 13.20
N THR A 193 -3.72 -16.21 11.99
CA THR A 193 -3.27 -14.85 11.70
C THR A 193 -4.35 -14.04 11.02
N VAL A 194 -4.49 -12.78 11.45
CA VAL A 194 -5.46 -11.86 10.88
C VAL A 194 -4.97 -11.36 9.51
N SER A 195 -5.84 -11.46 8.53
CA SER A 195 -5.66 -10.96 7.16
C SER A 195 -6.99 -10.37 6.66
N VAL A 196 -6.98 -9.58 5.59
CA VAL A 196 -8.23 -9.07 5.01
C VAL A 196 -9.17 -10.22 4.58
N PRO A 197 -8.69 -11.32 3.94
CA PRO A 197 -9.53 -12.50 3.68
C PRO A 197 -10.11 -13.13 4.94
N TYR A 198 -9.35 -13.16 6.06
CA TYR A 198 -9.84 -13.64 7.34
C TYR A 198 -10.98 -12.75 7.85
N LEU A 199 -10.77 -11.43 7.91
CA LEU A 199 -11.79 -10.48 8.36
C LEU A 199 -13.07 -10.56 7.52
N ARG A 200 -12.94 -10.67 6.18
CA ARG A 200 -14.10 -10.84 5.30
C ARG A 200 -14.82 -12.17 5.53
N SER A 201 -14.09 -13.25 5.81
CA SER A 201 -14.69 -14.55 6.12
C SER A 201 -15.47 -14.52 7.44
N GLU A 202 -14.93 -13.84 8.45
CA GLU A 202 -15.52 -13.78 9.79
C GLU A 202 -16.67 -12.77 9.91
N TYR A 203 -16.56 -11.62 9.24
CA TYR A 203 -17.47 -10.48 9.43
C TYR A 203 -18.22 -10.07 8.14
N GLY A 204 -18.05 -10.82 7.04
CA GLY A 204 -18.68 -10.54 5.75
C GLY A 204 -18.05 -9.34 5.00
N ASP A 205 -18.73 -8.88 3.95
CA ASP A 205 -18.23 -7.79 3.10
C ASP A 205 -18.14 -6.44 3.84
N ASN A 206 -18.94 -6.26 4.90
CA ASN A 206 -18.94 -5.07 5.76
C ASN A 206 -18.00 -5.20 6.98
N TYR A 207 -16.96 -6.05 6.90
CA TYR A 207 -16.01 -6.25 8.00
C TYR A 207 -15.40 -4.94 8.53
N GLU A 208 -15.31 -3.90 7.70
CA GLU A 208 -14.81 -2.57 8.07
C GLU A 208 -15.67 -1.85 9.14
N TYR A 209 -16.91 -2.31 9.32
CA TYR A 209 -17.87 -1.77 10.30
C TYR A 209 -18.23 -2.79 11.39
N GLU A 210 -18.17 -4.09 11.08
CA GLU A 210 -18.60 -5.18 11.96
C GLU A 210 -17.47 -5.78 12.80
N ALA A 211 -16.23 -5.72 12.33
CA ALA A 211 -15.10 -6.25 13.09
C ALA A 211 -14.82 -5.41 14.36
N SER A 212 -14.16 -6.02 15.34
CA SER A 212 -13.86 -5.33 16.59
C SER A 212 -12.97 -4.10 16.36
N MET A 213 -13.20 -3.03 17.14
CA MET A 213 -12.42 -1.79 17.03
C MET A 213 -10.91 -2.01 17.17
N ASN A 214 -10.48 -2.97 17.99
CA ASN A 214 -9.06 -3.30 18.16
C ASN A 214 -8.43 -3.92 16.90
N LEU A 215 -9.19 -4.72 16.14
CA LEU A 215 -8.71 -5.29 14.89
C LEU A 215 -8.71 -4.24 13.78
N LEU A 216 -9.73 -3.39 13.73
CA LEU A 216 -9.83 -2.29 12.77
C LEU A 216 -8.74 -1.23 12.99
N ASP A 217 -8.46 -0.85 14.23
CA ASP A 217 -7.36 0.06 14.56
C ASP A 217 -6.02 -0.46 14.01
N LYS A 218 -5.75 -1.76 14.18
CA LYS A 218 -4.55 -2.40 13.63
C LYS A 218 -4.56 -2.49 12.11
N LEU A 219 -5.72 -2.75 11.50
CA LEU A 219 -5.86 -2.79 10.04
C LEU A 219 -5.49 -1.45 9.39
N TYR A 220 -5.93 -0.34 10.00
CA TYR A 220 -5.78 0.99 9.39
C TYR A 220 -4.56 1.77 9.87
N HIS A 221 -4.05 1.52 11.08
CA HIS A 221 -3.07 2.39 11.72
C HIS A 221 -1.78 1.70 12.14
N ALA A 222 -1.80 0.39 12.39
CA ALA A 222 -0.60 -0.32 12.82
C ALA A 222 0.36 -0.55 11.65
N THR A 223 1.65 -0.43 11.96
CA THR A 223 2.74 -0.75 11.03
C THR A 223 3.51 -1.95 11.55
N LEU A 224 4.11 -2.66 10.61
CA LEU A 224 4.99 -3.79 10.90
C LEU A 224 6.25 -3.28 11.63
N GLN A 225 6.53 -3.80 12.82
CA GLN A 225 7.71 -3.49 13.64
C GLN A 225 8.88 -4.44 13.36
N SER A 226 8.59 -5.67 12.92
CA SER A 226 9.63 -6.63 12.48
C SER A 226 9.22 -7.39 11.21
N PRO A 227 10.17 -7.83 10.35
CA PRO A 227 9.85 -8.33 9.01
C PRO A 227 8.85 -9.50 8.91
N ASP A 228 8.76 -10.31 9.97
CA ASP A 228 7.93 -11.51 10.07
C ASP A 228 6.82 -11.37 11.12
N GLU A 229 6.55 -10.16 11.60
CA GLU A 229 5.47 -9.92 12.55
C GLU A 229 4.10 -10.26 11.95
N GLN A 230 3.25 -10.89 12.76
CA GLN A 230 1.90 -11.24 12.38
C GLN A 230 0.95 -10.95 13.54
N LEU A 231 -0.25 -10.49 13.23
CA LEU A 231 -1.31 -10.36 14.21
C LEU A 231 -1.95 -11.74 14.44
N VAL A 232 -1.56 -12.43 15.51
CA VAL A 232 -2.12 -13.73 15.91
C VAL A 232 -3.35 -13.50 16.80
N VAL A 233 -4.39 -14.31 16.60
CA VAL A 233 -5.60 -14.30 17.43
C VAL A 233 -6.02 -15.73 17.78
N VAL A 234 -6.69 -15.89 18.91
CA VAL A 234 -7.61 -17.01 19.15
C VAL A 234 -8.85 -16.74 18.31
N SER A 235 -9.00 -17.48 17.21
CA SER A 235 -10.16 -17.39 16.33
C SER A 235 -11.41 -17.89 17.05
N GLN A 236 -11.34 -19.08 17.63
CA GLN A 236 -12.41 -19.74 18.38
C GLN A 236 -11.87 -20.80 19.34
N VAL A 237 -12.71 -21.31 20.22
CA VAL A 237 -12.42 -22.42 21.12
C VAL A 237 -13.33 -23.62 20.82
N LEU A 238 -12.73 -24.74 20.45
CA LEU A 238 -13.42 -26.03 20.29
C LEU A 238 -13.68 -26.62 21.67
N VAL A 239 -14.93 -26.55 22.11
CA VAL A 239 -15.37 -26.87 23.48
C VAL A 239 -14.94 -28.27 23.93
N SER A 240 -14.32 -28.34 25.11
CA SER A 240 -13.84 -29.57 25.77
C SER A 240 -13.58 -29.32 27.26
N ASP A 241 -13.52 -30.37 28.08
CA ASP A 241 -13.29 -30.25 29.54
C ASP A 241 -12.02 -29.45 29.89
N ILE A 242 -11.00 -29.49 29.03
CA ILE A 242 -9.72 -28.80 29.24
C ILE A 242 -9.82 -27.27 29.10
N ASN A 243 -10.89 -26.76 28.47
CA ASN A 243 -11.06 -25.34 28.18
C ASN A 243 -12.35 -24.73 28.77
N ILE A 244 -12.90 -25.37 29.81
CA ILE A 244 -14.05 -24.84 30.57
C ILE A 244 -13.77 -23.43 31.07
N GLY A 245 -14.71 -22.51 30.83
CA GLY A 245 -14.62 -21.09 31.19
C GLY A 245 -13.99 -20.20 30.11
N TYR A 246 -13.61 -20.76 28.95
CA TYR A 246 -13.00 -20.05 27.83
C TYR A 246 -13.77 -20.22 26.51
N GLU A 247 -14.93 -20.86 26.53
CA GLU A 247 -15.69 -21.29 25.36
C GLU A 247 -16.10 -20.12 24.45
N ASP A 248 -16.39 -18.96 25.04
CA ASP A 248 -16.87 -17.76 24.34
C ASP A 248 -15.73 -16.86 23.81
N ILE A 249 -14.46 -17.25 23.97
CA ILE A 249 -13.34 -16.48 23.42
C ILE A 249 -13.34 -16.60 21.89
N VAL A 250 -13.53 -15.46 21.23
CA VAL A 250 -13.55 -15.34 19.78
C VAL A 250 -12.77 -14.11 19.36
N ASN A 251 -11.98 -14.23 18.29
CA ASN A 251 -11.26 -13.14 17.64
C ASN A 251 -10.46 -12.23 18.60
N THR A 252 -9.86 -12.82 19.63
CA THR A 252 -9.12 -12.13 20.68
C THR A 252 -7.62 -12.35 20.49
N GLN A 253 -6.81 -11.29 20.64
CA GLN A 253 -5.35 -11.36 20.55
C GLN A 253 -4.73 -11.99 21.81
#